data_AF-A0A7J8WE46-F1
#
_entry.id   AF-A0A7J8WE46-F1
#
_cell.length_a   1.000
_cell.length_b   1.000
_cell.length_c   1.000
_cell.angle_alpha   90.00
_cell.angle_beta   90.00
_cell.angle_gamma   90.00
#
_symmetry.space_group_name_H-M   'P 1'
#
loop_
_entity.id
_entity.type
_entity.pdbx_description
1 polymer ?
#
loop_
_entity_poly.entity_id
_entity_poly.type
_entity_poly.pdbx_seq_one_letter_code
_entity_poly.pdbx_strand_id
1 'polypeptide(L)' 'MFSTNSYSTVQGVDKLIPVSVHLSGCPPKLEAVIDAITKLHKKISHEIYEDRIRSQ' A
#
# COMPACT_ATOMS: atom_id res chain seq x y z
N MET A 1 7.29 -13.70 -9.05
CA MET A 1 8.22 -14.83 -9.21
C MET A 1 9.48 -14.56 -8.39
N PHE A 2 9.45 -14.65 -7.05
CA PHE A 2 10.63 -14.60 -6.15
C PHE A 2 10.36 -15.26 -4.78
N SER A 3 9.22 -15.95 -4.62
CA SER A 3 8.68 -16.26 -3.29
C SER A 3 9.40 -17.41 -2.57
N THR A 4 10.18 -18.24 -3.27
CA THR A 4 10.55 -19.56 -2.72
C THR A 4 12.03 -19.89 -2.60
N ASN A 5 13.01 -19.12 -3.09
CA ASN A 5 14.41 -19.50 -2.83
C ASN A 5 15.52 -18.46 -3.09
N SER A 6 15.39 -17.20 -2.63
CA SER A 6 16.52 -16.25 -2.68
C SER A 6 16.95 -15.82 -1.28
N TYR A 7 18.19 -16.14 -0.90
CA TYR A 7 18.79 -15.78 0.40
C TYR A 7 18.87 -14.26 0.62
N SER A 8 18.83 -13.46 -0.46
CA SER A 8 18.97 -12.01 -0.43
C SER A 8 17.64 -11.24 -0.55
N THR A 9 16.50 -11.90 -0.76
CA THR A 9 15.23 -11.18 -0.96
C THR A 9 14.33 -11.30 0.26
N VAL A 10 13.85 -10.18 0.77
CA VAL A 10 12.80 -10.18 1.80
C VAL A 10 11.47 -10.56 1.14
N GLN A 11 10.80 -11.58 1.70
CA GLN A 11 9.45 -11.97 1.30
C GLN A 11 8.44 -10.90 1.74
N GLY A 12 8.23 -9.90 0.88
CA GLY A 12 7.28 -8.82 1.06
C GLY A 12 7.85 -7.63 1.83
N VAL A 13 7.57 -6.42 1.34
CA VAL A 13 7.98 -5.15 1.98
C VAL A 13 7.25 -4.92 3.31
N ASP A 14 6.10 -5.56 3.50
CA ASP A 14 5.28 -5.47 4.71
C ASP A 14 6.01 -5.88 6.00
N LYS A 15 7.05 -6.72 5.89
CA LYS A 15 7.88 -7.13 7.03
C LYS A 15 8.83 -6.04 7.53
N LEU A 16 9.15 -5.04 6.70
CA LEU A 16 10.03 -3.93 7.07
C LEU A 16 9.25 -2.66 7.38
N ILE A 17 8.27 -2.33 6.55
CA ILE A 17 7.54 -1.06 6.62
C ILE A 17 6.05 -1.38 6.46
N PRO A 18 5.17 -0.80 7.29
CA PRO A 18 3.73 -0.99 7.13
C PRO A 18 3.28 -0.48 5.75
N VAL A 19 2.69 -1.37 4.96
CA VAL A 19 2.20 -1.03 3.63
C VAL A 19 0.74 -0.58 3.71
N SER A 20 0.44 0.60 3.18
CA SER A 20 -0.92 1.18 3.22
C SER A 20 -1.87 0.60 2.18
N VAL A 21 -1.36 0.25 1.00
CA VAL A 21 -2.11 -0.29 -0.13
C VAL A 21 -1.26 -1.32 -0.85
N HIS A 22 -1.81 -2.53 -1.03
CA HIS A 22 -1.17 -3.61 -1.79
C HIS A 22 -1.67 -3.63 -3.24
N LEU A 23 -0.76 -3.60 -4.19
CA LEU A 23 -1.04 -3.76 -5.62
C LEU A 23 -0.62 -5.15 -6.09
N SER A 24 -1.58 -5.99 -6.46
CA SER A 24 -1.32 -7.31 -7.03
C SER A 24 -1.22 -7.23 -8.56
N GLY A 25 -0.06 -7.57 -9.11
CA GLY A 25 0.15 -7.67 -10.56
C GLY A 25 1.64 -7.76 -10.88
N CYS A 26 2.00 -8.51 -11.93
CA CYS A 26 3.39 -8.66 -12.35
C CYS A 26 3.49 -8.64 -13.89
N PRO A 27 3.63 -7.45 -14.52
CA PRO A 27 3.50 -6.11 -13.96
C PRO A 27 2.01 -5.74 -13.74
N PRO A 28 1.68 -4.89 -12.74
CA PRO A 28 0.32 -4.41 -12.58
C PRO A 28 -0.07 -3.54 -13.77
N LYS A 29 -1.34 -3.61 -14.18
CA LYS A 29 -1.84 -2.77 -15.27
C LYS A 29 -1.91 -1.31 -14.84
N LEU A 30 -1.81 -0.40 -15.80
CA LEU A 30 -1.70 1.04 -15.54
C LEU A 30 -2.92 1.58 -14.77
N GLU A 31 -4.11 1.07 -15.09
CA GLU A 31 -5.35 1.43 -14.39
C GLU A 31 -5.33 1.06 -12.91
N ALA A 32 -4.71 -0.08 -12.56
CA ALA A 32 -4.62 -0.52 -11.16
C ALA A 32 -3.70 0.40 -10.35
N VAL A 33 -2.62 0.91 -10.96
CA VAL A 33 -1.71 1.87 -10.31
C VAL A 33 -2.43 3.18 -10.00
N ILE A 34 -3.18 3.73 -10.97
CA ILE A 34 -3.94 4.97 -10.79
C ILE A 34 -5.03 4.82 -9.72
N ASP A 35 -5.71 3.67 -9.70
CA ASP A 35 -6.70 3.35 -8.67
C ASP A 35 -6.08 3.26 -7.27
N ALA A 36 -4.90 2.64 -7.12
CA ALA A 36 -4.20 2.59 -5.83
C ALA A 36 -3.77 3.96 -5.32
N ILE A 37 -3.30 4.85 -6.20
CA ILE A 37 -2.99 6.25 -5.81
C ILE A 37 -4.25 6.97 -5.34
N THR A 38 -5.35 6.79 -6.06
CA THR A 38 -6.65 7.39 -5.70
C THR A 38 -7.15 6.86 -4.36
N LYS A 39 -7.00 5.55 -4.09
CA LYS A 39 -7.33 4.93 -2.80
C LYS A 39 -6.46 5.46 -1.67
N LEU A 40 -5.17 5.69 -1.92
CA LEU A 40 -4.27 6.28 -0.93
C LEU A 40 -4.70 7.69 -0.56
N HIS A 41 -5.03 8.54 -1.53
CA HIS A 41 -5.55 9.89 -1.27
C HIS A 41 -6.84 9.87 -0.45
N LYS A 42 -7.77 8.96 -0.76
CA LYS A 42 -9.01 8.81 0.03
C LYS A 42 -8.74 8.41 1.48
N LYS A 43 -7.79 7.49 1.70
CA LYS A 43 -7.40 7.05 3.04
C LYS A 43 -6.82 8.19 3.87
N ILE A 44 -5.93 8.99 3.29
CA ILE A 44 -5.34 10.17 3.96
C ILE A 44 -6.43 11.19 4.31
N SER A 45 -7.33 11.51 3.37
CA SER A 45 -8.43 12.46 3.63
C SER A 45 -9.34 11.99 4.77
N HIS A 46 -9.59 10.68 4.87
CA HIS A 46 -10.36 10.10 5.96
C HIS A 46 -9.62 10.17 7.30
N GLU A 47 -8.34 9.79 7.33
CA GLU A 47 -7.50 9.89 8.54
C GLU A 47 -7.46 11.33 9.08
N ILE A 48 -7.28 12.33 8.22
CA ILE A 48 -7.27 13.75 8.62
C ILE A 48 -8.62 14.19 9.22
N TYR A 49 -9.75 13.68 8.70
CA TYR A 49 -11.07 14.02 9.23
C TYR A 49 -11.27 13.42 10.63
N GLU A 50 -10.94 12.15 10.80
CA GLU A 50 -11.03 11.45 12.08
C GLU A 50 -10.10 12.05 13.15
N ASP A 51 -8.88 12.43 12.78
CA ASP A 51 -7.94 13.08 13.69
C ASP A 51 -8.42 14.45 14.17
N ARG A 52 -9.13 15.21 13.32
CA ARG A 52 -9.75 16.47 13.71
C ARG A 52 -10.92 16.28 14.67
N ILE A 53 -11.75 15.26 14.47
CA ILE A 53 -12.87 14.95 15.38
C ILE A 53 -12.35 14.48 16.74
N ARG A 54 -11.32 13.64 16.76
CA ARG A 54 -10.74 13.10 18.00
C ARG A 54 -10.00 14.16 18.83
N SER A 55 -9.65 15.28 18.22
CA SER A 55 -9.01 16.42 18.89
C SER A 55 -10.01 17.45 19.46
N GLN A 56 -11.33 17.20 19.34
CA GLN A 56 -12.39 17.90 20.08
C GLN A 56 -12.84 17.08 21.28
#